data_AF-A0A958C9K8-F1
#
_entry.id   AF-A0A958C9K8-F1
#
_cell.length_a   1.000
_cell.length_b   1.000
_cell.length_c   1.000
_cell.angle_alpha   90.00
_cell.angle_beta   90.00
_cell.angle_gamma   90.00
#
_symmetry.space_group_name_H-M   'P 1'
#
loop_
_entity.id
_entity.type
_entity.pdbx_description
1 polymer ?
#
loop_
_entity_poly.entity_id
_entity_poly.type
_entity_poly.pdbx_seq_one_letter_code
_entity_poly.pdbx_strand_id
1 'polypeptide(L)' 'GQSGQLFSPHYGDMIDLWQSVGYHPMRFDRTEIEQSAVDVLTLQP' A
#
# COMPACT_ATOMS: atom_id res chain seq x y z
N GLY A 1 -5.25 -4.09 6.13
CA GLY A 1 -4.31 -3.57 5.13
C GLY A 1 -5.08 -3.13 3.91
N GLN A 2 -4.41 -3.00 2.77
CA GLN A 2 -5.00 -2.53 1.52
C GLN A 2 -5.76 -3.62 0.72
N SER A 3 -5.52 -4.90 0.99
CA SER A 3 -6.17 -6.02 0.27
C SER A 3 -7.28 -6.68 1.09
N GLY A 4 -8.36 -7.09 0.43
CA GLY A 4 -9.43 -7.90 1.04
C GLY A 4 -9.25 -9.42 0.88
N GLN A 5 -8.22 -9.88 0.17
CA GLN A 5 -7.98 -11.30 -0.06
C GLN A 5 -7.31 -11.94 1.17
N LEU A 6 -7.88 -13.04 1.69
CA LEU A 6 -7.49 -13.66 2.96
C LEU A 6 -5.99 -13.98 3.09
N PHE A 7 -5.35 -14.42 2.00
CA PHE A 7 -3.93 -14.81 1.99
C PHE A 7 -3.01 -13.76 1.39
N SER A 8 -3.52 -12.55 1.12
CA SER A 8 -2.66 -11.47 0.65
C SER A 8 -1.73 -11.01 1.78
N PRO A 9 -0.44 -10.74 1.51
CA PRO A 9 0.45 -10.12 2.50
C PRO A 9 -0.07 -8.76 2.98
N HIS A 10 -0.92 -8.10 2.18
CA HIS A 10 -1.52 -6.81 2.46
C HIS A 10 -2.90 -6.88 3.13
N TYR A 11 -3.32 -8.05 3.61
CA TYR A 11 -4.61 -8.22 4.29
C TYR A 11 -4.63 -7.55 5.67
N GLY A 12 -3.58 -7.76 6.48
CA GLY A 12 -3.51 -7.32 7.87
C GLY A 12 -2.31 -6.43 8.23
N ASP A 13 -1.42 -6.15 7.28
CA ASP A 13 -0.14 -5.44 7.48
C ASP A 13 -0.24 -4.05 8.13
N MET A 14 -1.38 -3.38 8.01
CA MET A 14 -1.60 -2.06 8.62
C MET A 14 -2.23 -2.08 10.03
N ILE A 15 -2.55 -3.25 10.60
CA ILE A 15 -3.27 -3.34 11.88
C ILE A 15 -2.45 -2.76 13.02
N ASP A 16 -1.18 -3.18 13.17
CA ASP A 16 -0.32 -2.73 14.27
C ASP A 16 -0.05 -1.22 14.20
N LEU A 17 0.13 -0.69 12.98
CA LEU A 17 0.31 0.76 12.76
C LEU A 17 -0.92 1.54 13.21
N TRP A 18 -2.13 1.05 12.89
CA TRP A 18 -3.37 1.70 13.30
C TRP A 18 -3.57 1.63 14.83
N GLN A 19 -3.32 0.47 15.44
CA GLN A 19 -3.44 0.28 16.90
C GLN A 19 -2.50 1.19 17.69
N SER A 20 -1.33 1.48 17.14
CA SER A 20 -0.35 2.39 17.74
C SER A 20 -0.59 3.88 17.40
N VAL A 21 -1.71 4.20 16.74
CA VAL A 21 -2.05 5.56 16.27
C VAL A 21 -0.97 6.12 15.31
N GLY A 22 -0.28 5.22 14.61
CA GLY A 22 0.68 5.54 13.57
C GLY A 22 -0.01 5.89 12.25
N TYR A 23 0.78 6.44 11.32
CA TYR A 23 0.30 6.88 10.02
C TYR A 23 1.16 6.30 8.90
N HIS A 24 0.53 5.97 7.78
CA HIS A 24 1.20 5.58 6.54
C HIS A 24 1.14 6.74 5.53
N PRO A 25 2.25 7.14 4.89
CA PRO A 25 2.27 8.25 3.93
C PRO A 25 1.21 8.15 2.83
N MET A 26 0.44 9.21 2.62
CA MET A 26 -0.37 9.42 1.42
C MET A 26 0.44 10.23 0.41
N ARG A 27 1.14 9.52 -0.47
CA ARG A 27 2.00 10.12 -1.49
C ARG A 27 1.13 10.74 -2.59
N PHE A 28 1.47 11.96 -2.98
CA PHE A 28 0.78 12.69 -4.05
C PHE A 28 1.72 13.03 -5.21
N ASP A 29 3.00 13.29 -4.90
CA ASP A 29 3.99 13.55 -5.93
C ASP A 29 4.29 12.29 -6.74
N ARG A 30 4.33 12.44 -8.06
CA ARG A 30 4.52 11.32 -8.98
C ARG A 30 5.87 10.63 -8.77
N THR A 31 6.93 11.39 -8.57
CA THR A 31 8.26 10.83 -8.37
C THR A 31 8.31 10.03 -7.07
N GLU A 32 7.64 10.50 -6.02
CA GLU A 32 7.56 9.77 -4.75
C GLU A 32 6.77 8.45 -4.87
N ILE A 33 5.67 8.46 -5.63
CA ILE A 33 4.86 7.27 -5.92
C ILE A 33 5.70 6.25 -6.69
N GLU A 34 6.37 6.68 -7.77
CA GLU A 34 7.16 5.79 -8.64
C GLU A 34 8.36 5.18 -7.89
N GLN A 35 9.03 5.94 -7.02
CA GLN A 35 10.15 5.43 -6.19
C GLN A 35 9.70 4.46 -5.09
N SER A 36 8.46 4.58 -4.62
CA SER A 36 7.91 3.77 -3.54
C SER A 36 7.06 2.59 -4.02
N ALA A 37 6.96 2.39 -5.34
CA ALA A 37 6.16 1.32 -5.92
C ALA A 37 6.78 -0.06 -5.62
N VAL A 38 5.94 -0.98 -5.12
CA VAL A 38 6.34 -2.38 -4.90
C VAL A 38 6.13 -3.20 -6.17
N ASP A 39 5.02 -2.99 -6.86
CA ASP A 39 4.66 -3.65 -8.12
C ASP A 39 4.03 -2.64 -9.09
N VAL A 40 4.19 -2.89 -10.40
CA VAL A 40 3.60 -2.06 -11.47
C VAL A 40 2.90 -2.96 -12.49
N LEU A 41 1.63 -2.67 -12.76
CA LEU A 41 0.84 -3.32 -13.80
C LEU A 41 0.46 -2.30 -14.89
N THR A 42 0.85 -2.57 -16.13
CA THR A 42 0.39 -1.81 -17.29
C THR A 42 -0.76 -2.56 -17.96
N LEU A 43 -1.93 -1.92 -18.02
CA LEU A 43 -3.08 -2.45 -18.74
C LEU A 43 -3.03 -1.97 -20.20
N GLN A 44 -3.17 -2.90 -21.14
CA GLN A 44 -3.26 -2.61 -22.57
C GLN A 44 -4.67 -3.01 -23.06
N PRO A 45 -5.23 -2.30 -24.07
CA PRO A 45 -6.53 -2.63 -24.64
C PRO A 45 -6.62 -4.04 -25.23
#